data_AF-A0A517R045-F1
#
_entry.id   AF-A0A517R045-F1
#
_cell.length_a   1.000
_cell.length_b   1.000
_cell.length_c   1.000
_cell.angle_alpha   90.00
_cell.angle_beta   90.00
_cell.angle_gamma   90.00
#
_symmetry.space_group_name_H-M   'P 1'
#
loop_
_entity.id
_entity.type
_entity.pdbx_description
1 polymer ?
#
loop_
_entity_poly.entity_id
_entity_poly.type
_entity_poly.pdbx_seq_one_letter_code
_entity_poly.pdbx_strand_id
1 'polypeptide(L)'
;MGMYLISLTISLAVAASLAASIWQRGEVGPQLARRVGVIGIPIALLTCIGAIVLQMIGTTVALAVARRRKWTRGPSLAALMAACLLPYVAWTTVAIPELMRLDELRQQFPLTSLSNRLPNFVPIESPETVSDRLPELISARLERQENHWKEKSIYVGRGDVLHRLHERWRDWFIVAPGFGYLRMGPGSFGPNTEFLEGPQAASIALPIITQVKASPEPEHPESAEPKFQQPTRPGLIELHDSGTADFLDPERMGYAEDINHTIGFKPHAMSKVPAAESDERPTEPWTLHRLELVSLLLHDEPVVYVSDSLPRMDNLRDVETRPLNAFESGALERLWTEQDLVIENVTDAEPSQTEGEPSNRVRMLGSLRAIEQCQACHKVPRGTLLGAFSYELSPPGESED
;
A
#
# COMPACT_ATOMS: atom_id res chain seq x y z
N MET A 1 -5.79 -5.90 30.57
CA MET A 1 -6.24 -6.58 31.82
C MET A 1 -7.28 -5.78 32.61
N GLY A 2 -7.12 -4.46 32.82
CA GLY A 2 -8.04 -3.64 33.64
C GLY A 2 -9.52 -3.68 33.23
N MET A 3 -9.84 -3.60 31.92
CA MET A 3 -11.23 -3.63 31.46
C MET A 3 -11.94 -4.97 31.71
N TYR A 4 -11.22 -6.10 31.63
CA TYR A 4 -11.77 -7.41 31.95
C TYR A 4 -12.13 -7.53 33.44
N LEU A 5 -11.28 -6.98 34.32
CA LEU A 5 -11.57 -6.92 35.75
C LEU A 5 -12.80 -6.06 36.02
N ILE A 6 -12.94 -4.92 35.33
CA ILE A 6 -14.14 -4.07 35.43
C ILE A 6 -15.39 -4.82 34.94
N SER A 7 -15.36 -5.44 33.76
CA SER A 7 -16.50 -6.22 33.24
C SER A 7 -16.86 -7.38 34.18
N LEU A 8 -15.86 -8.13 34.66
CA LEU A 8 -16.07 -9.25 35.56
C LEU A 8 -16.64 -8.80 36.90
N THR A 9 -16.13 -7.72 37.49
CA THR A 9 -16.66 -7.17 38.76
C THR A 9 -18.10 -6.70 38.61
N ILE A 10 -18.45 -6.03 37.50
CA ILE A 10 -19.85 -5.65 37.20
C ILE A 10 -20.72 -6.90 37.04
N SER A 11 -20.29 -7.89 36.27
CA SER A 11 -21.00 -9.16 36.08
C SER A 11 -21.21 -9.92 37.39
N LEU A 12 -20.20 -9.99 38.27
CA LEU A 12 -20.29 -10.60 39.58
C LEU A 12 -21.24 -9.84 40.51
N ALA A 13 -21.21 -8.50 40.47
CA ALA A 13 -22.12 -7.66 41.25
C ALA A 13 -23.59 -7.87 40.83
N VAL A 14 -23.86 -7.96 39.52
CA VAL A 14 -25.20 -8.28 39.00
C VAL A 14 -25.62 -9.69 39.43
N ALA A 15 -24.76 -10.68 39.25
CA ALA A 15 -25.05 -12.07 39.62
C ALA A 15 -25.34 -12.21 41.13
N ALA A 16 -24.53 -11.57 41.99
CA ALA A 16 -24.74 -11.56 43.44
C ALA A 16 -26.06 -10.87 43.83
N SER A 17 -26.39 -9.75 43.18
CA SER A 17 -27.66 -9.04 43.40
C SER A 17 -28.88 -9.90 43.04
N LEU A 18 -28.80 -10.63 41.92
CA LEU A 18 -29.86 -11.55 41.50
C LEU A 18 -29.97 -12.77 42.42
N ALA A 19 -28.83 -13.34 42.86
CA ALA A 19 -28.82 -14.45 43.81
C ALA A 19 -29.41 -14.06 45.17
N ALA A 20 -29.07 -12.87 45.68
CA ALA A 20 -29.65 -12.31 46.90
C ALA A 20 -31.17 -12.12 46.78
N SER A 21 -31.65 -11.67 45.61
CA SER A 21 -33.07 -11.56 45.27
C SER A 21 -33.81 -12.90 45.33
N ILE A 22 -33.19 -14.00 44.88
CA ILE A 22 -33.77 -15.35 44.99
C ILE A 22 -33.82 -15.82 46.45
N TRP A 23 -32.82 -15.44 47.25
CA TRP A 23 -32.71 -15.87 48.64
C TRP A 23 -33.75 -15.20 49.54
N GLN A 24 -34.06 -13.93 49.30
CA GLN A 24 -35.08 -13.19 50.02
C GLN A 24 -36.48 -13.54 49.48
N ARG A 25 -37.10 -14.59 50.03
CA ARG A 25 -38.52 -14.92 49.78
C ARG A 25 -39.43 -13.86 50.42
N GLY A 26 -39.68 -12.76 49.73
CA GLY A 26 -40.59 -11.67 50.12
C GLY A 26 -40.84 -10.68 48.98
N GLU A 27 -41.73 -9.69 49.16
CA GLU A 27 -42.13 -8.70 48.13
C GLU A 27 -40.97 -7.83 47.61
N VAL A 28 -39.82 -7.84 48.30
CA VAL A 28 -38.63 -7.04 47.96
C VAL A 28 -37.89 -7.58 46.73
N GLY A 29 -37.88 -8.90 46.53
CA GLY A 29 -37.15 -9.56 45.43
C GLY A 29 -37.58 -9.10 44.02
N PRO A 30 -38.89 -9.07 43.71
CA PRO A 30 -39.40 -8.60 42.42
C PRO A 30 -39.06 -7.13 42.12
N GLN A 31 -39.05 -6.26 43.13
CA GLN A 31 -38.76 -4.84 42.95
C GLN A 31 -37.28 -4.60 42.66
N LEU A 32 -36.38 -5.33 43.33
CA LEU A 32 -34.94 -5.25 43.07
C LEU A 32 -34.58 -5.76 41.67
N ALA A 33 -35.14 -6.89 41.26
CA ALA A 33 -34.94 -7.44 39.90
C ALA A 33 -35.43 -6.46 38.82
N ARG A 34 -36.57 -5.79 39.03
CA ARG A 34 -37.09 -4.76 38.13
C ARG A 34 -36.15 -3.54 38.04
N ARG A 35 -35.56 -3.09 39.14
CA ARG A 35 -34.61 -1.96 39.15
C ARG A 35 -33.30 -2.29 38.44
N VAL A 36 -32.75 -3.49 38.67
CA VAL A 36 -31.54 -3.97 37.98
C VAL A 36 -31.78 -4.10 36.47
N GLY A 37 -32.94 -4.62 36.06
CA GLY A 37 -33.30 -4.69 34.65
C GLY A 37 -33.47 -3.30 34.00
N VAL A 38 -34.19 -2.38 34.64
CA VAL A 38 -34.53 -1.07 34.05
C VAL A 38 -33.31 -0.14 33.97
N ILE A 39 -32.37 -0.20 34.92
CA ILE A 39 -31.19 0.70 34.94
C ILE A 39 -29.96 0.01 34.34
N GLY A 40 -29.77 -1.27 34.63
CA GLY A 40 -28.59 -2.02 34.18
C GLY A 40 -28.59 -2.30 32.68
N ILE A 41 -29.75 -2.59 32.07
CA ILE A 41 -29.82 -2.90 30.63
C ILE A 41 -29.51 -1.67 29.77
N PRO A 42 -30.06 -0.47 30.01
CA PRO A 42 -29.69 0.73 29.24
C PRO A 42 -28.22 1.09 29.40
N ILE A 43 -27.64 0.98 30.59
CA ILE A 43 -26.20 1.27 30.80
C ILE A 43 -25.33 0.22 30.09
N ALA A 44 -25.71 -1.06 30.13
CA ALA A 44 -25.02 -2.13 29.39
C ALA A 44 -25.14 -1.97 27.86
N LEU A 45 -26.29 -1.50 27.38
CA LEU A 45 -26.53 -1.17 25.97
C LEU A 45 -25.78 0.10 25.56
N LEU A 46 -25.70 1.13 26.41
CA LEU A 46 -24.93 2.36 26.18
C LEU A 46 -23.43 2.10 26.17
N THR A 47 -22.95 1.17 26.99
CA THR A 47 -21.55 0.71 26.99
C THR A 47 -21.28 -0.31 25.89
N CYS A 48 -22.32 -0.76 25.18
CA CYS A 48 -22.28 -1.69 24.06
C CYS A 48 -21.45 -2.96 24.32
N ILE A 49 -21.49 -3.50 25.55
CA ILE A 49 -20.72 -4.70 25.89
C ILE A 49 -21.52 -5.95 25.51
N GLY A 50 -21.32 -6.48 24.30
CA GLY A 50 -22.13 -7.59 23.75
C GLY A 50 -22.23 -8.82 24.66
N ALA A 51 -21.14 -9.20 25.34
CA ALA A 51 -21.14 -10.30 26.30
C ALA A 51 -22.03 -10.00 27.53
N ILE A 52 -22.05 -8.76 28.02
CA ILE A 52 -22.91 -8.33 29.12
C ILE A 52 -24.38 -8.32 28.67
N VAL A 53 -24.68 -7.86 27.45
CA VAL A 53 -26.05 -7.89 26.91
C VAL A 53 -26.56 -9.34 26.84
N LEU A 54 -25.76 -10.27 26.31
CA LEU A 54 -26.11 -11.70 26.28
C LEU A 54 -26.24 -12.31 27.68
N GLN A 55 -25.36 -11.94 28.61
CA GLN A 55 -25.46 -12.35 30.02
C GLN A 55 -26.77 -11.84 30.66
N MET A 56 -27.13 -10.58 30.43
CA MET A 56 -28.36 -9.98 30.97
C MET A 56 -29.61 -10.68 30.41
N ILE A 57 -29.62 -10.98 29.11
CA ILE A 57 -30.69 -11.76 28.47
C ILE A 57 -30.74 -13.17 29.07
N GLY A 58 -29.61 -13.88 29.11
CA GLY A 58 -29.52 -15.25 29.61
C GLY A 58 -29.96 -15.38 31.06
N THR A 59 -29.51 -14.47 31.93
CA THR A 59 -29.87 -14.47 33.36
C THR A 59 -31.35 -14.17 33.57
N THR A 60 -31.92 -13.25 32.79
CA THR A 60 -33.36 -12.95 32.80
C THR A 60 -34.20 -14.17 32.40
N VAL A 61 -33.80 -14.86 31.31
CA VAL A 61 -34.47 -16.08 30.85
C VAL A 61 -34.35 -17.21 31.88
N ALA A 62 -33.16 -17.43 32.44
CA ALA A 62 -32.93 -18.46 33.46
C ALA A 62 -33.82 -18.25 34.70
N LEU A 63 -33.96 -17.01 35.16
CA LEU A 63 -34.84 -16.64 36.27
C LEU A 63 -36.32 -16.93 35.95
N ALA A 64 -36.78 -16.53 34.77
CA ALA A 64 -38.16 -16.76 34.34
C ALA A 64 -38.49 -18.27 34.28
N VAL A 65 -37.57 -19.08 33.73
CA VAL A 65 -37.72 -20.53 33.64
C VAL A 65 -37.72 -21.18 35.02
N ALA A 66 -36.74 -20.84 35.88
CA ALA A 66 -36.63 -21.39 37.23
C ALA A 66 -37.90 -21.11 38.05
N ARG A 67 -38.46 -19.90 37.93
CA ARG A 67 -39.72 -19.52 38.56
C ARG A 67 -40.90 -20.34 38.03
N ARG A 68 -41.04 -20.46 36.70
CA ARG A 68 -42.15 -21.19 36.07
C ARG A 68 -42.11 -22.69 36.38
N ARG A 69 -40.92 -23.29 36.44
CA ARG A 69 -40.71 -24.72 36.74
C ARG A 69 -40.61 -25.03 38.24
N LYS A 70 -40.71 -24.03 39.12
CA LYS A 70 -40.57 -24.16 40.58
C LYS A 70 -39.28 -24.90 40.98
N TRP A 71 -38.17 -24.60 40.31
CA TRP A 71 -36.88 -25.23 40.60
C TRP A 71 -36.43 -25.00 42.04
N THR A 72 -35.78 -26.01 42.60
CA THR A 72 -35.10 -25.90 43.91
C THR A 72 -33.85 -25.00 43.78
N ARG A 73 -33.21 -24.67 44.91
CA ARG A 73 -32.09 -23.71 44.95
C ARG A 73 -30.91 -24.14 44.06
N GLY A 74 -30.56 -25.43 44.05
CA GLY A 74 -29.43 -25.96 43.28
C GLY A 74 -29.55 -25.70 41.78
N PRO A 75 -30.59 -26.21 41.10
CA PRO A 75 -30.77 -26.01 39.65
C PRO A 75 -30.86 -24.54 39.22
N SER A 76 -31.46 -23.69 40.06
CA SER A 76 -31.58 -22.24 39.79
C SER A 76 -30.22 -21.54 39.81
N LEU A 77 -29.37 -21.87 40.78
CA LEU A 77 -27.99 -21.34 40.86
C LEU A 77 -27.14 -21.82 39.69
N ALA A 78 -27.24 -23.11 39.33
CA ALA A 78 -26.53 -23.67 38.18
C ALA A 78 -26.89 -22.95 36.87
N ALA A 79 -28.18 -22.68 36.64
CA ALA A 79 -28.63 -21.98 35.43
C ALA A 79 -28.18 -20.51 35.38
N LEU A 80 -28.13 -19.82 36.52
CA LEU A 80 -27.59 -18.46 36.59
C LEU A 80 -26.07 -18.42 36.33
N MET A 81 -25.33 -19.35 36.91
CA MET A 81 -23.89 -19.49 36.65
C MET A 81 -23.63 -19.79 35.17
N ALA A 82 -24.41 -20.69 34.57
CA ALA A 82 -24.32 -20.98 33.14
C ALA A 82 -24.64 -19.73 32.29
N ALA A 83 -25.70 -18.99 32.60
CA ALA A 83 -26.05 -17.76 31.90
C ALA A 83 -24.98 -16.65 32.03
N CYS A 84 -24.20 -16.66 33.10
CA CYS A 84 -23.06 -15.75 33.26
C CYS A 84 -21.84 -16.24 32.48
N LEU A 85 -21.51 -17.53 32.52
CA LEU A 85 -20.28 -18.06 31.93
C LEU A 85 -20.36 -18.25 30.40
N LEU A 86 -21.50 -18.70 29.88
CA LEU A 86 -21.66 -19.05 28.47
C LEU A 86 -21.31 -17.91 27.50
N PRO A 87 -21.73 -16.64 27.71
CA PRO A 87 -21.35 -15.55 26.83
C PRO A 87 -19.84 -15.29 26.78
N TYR A 88 -19.14 -15.40 27.91
CA TYR A 88 -17.70 -15.24 27.97
C TYR A 88 -16.98 -16.42 27.33
N VAL A 89 -17.43 -17.66 27.57
CA VAL A 89 -16.89 -18.84 26.89
C VAL A 89 -17.05 -18.68 25.38
N ALA A 90 -18.26 -18.37 24.90
CA ALA A 90 -18.53 -18.13 23.49
C ALA A 90 -17.64 -17.01 22.90
N TRP A 91 -17.44 -15.92 23.64
CA TRP A 91 -16.54 -14.85 23.23
C TRP A 91 -15.09 -15.32 23.11
N THR A 92 -14.56 -16.00 24.14
CA THR A 92 -13.19 -16.50 24.14
C THR A 92 -12.95 -17.53 23.04
N THR A 93 -13.93 -18.39 22.74
CA THR A 93 -13.81 -19.38 21.66
C THR A 93 -13.73 -18.76 20.28
N VAL A 94 -14.23 -17.54 20.09
CA VAL A 94 -14.12 -16.80 18.82
C VAL A 94 -12.89 -15.88 18.82
N ALA A 95 -12.59 -15.23 19.93
CA ALA A 95 -11.49 -14.27 20.02
C ALA A 95 -10.10 -14.94 20.01
N ILE A 96 -9.93 -16.08 20.69
CA ILE A 96 -8.63 -16.76 20.78
C ILE A 96 -8.10 -17.18 19.40
N PRO A 97 -8.89 -17.85 18.52
CA PRO A 97 -8.43 -18.18 17.19
C PRO A 97 -8.01 -16.96 16.36
N GLU A 98 -8.74 -15.84 16.45
CA GLU A 98 -8.35 -14.62 15.72
C GLU A 98 -7.06 -14.00 16.27
N LEU A 99 -6.85 -14.03 17.59
CA LEU A 99 -5.58 -13.61 18.18
C LEU A 99 -4.42 -14.48 17.73
N MET A 100 -4.62 -15.81 17.70
CA MET A 100 -3.63 -16.74 17.19
C MET A 100 -3.35 -16.48 15.71
N ARG A 101 -4.39 -16.25 14.89
CA ARG A 101 -4.26 -15.90 13.48
C ARG A 101 -3.48 -14.59 13.28
N LEU A 102 -3.73 -13.58 14.10
CA LEU A 102 -2.99 -12.31 14.02
C LEU A 102 -1.55 -12.45 14.47
N ASP A 103 -1.28 -13.30 15.47
CA ASP A 103 0.08 -13.64 15.88
C ASP A 103 0.82 -14.38 14.76
N GLU A 104 0.18 -15.38 14.12
CA GLU A 104 0.70 -16.06 12.94
C GLU A 104 1.01 -15.07 11.81
N LEU A 105 0.11 -14.12 11.53
CA LEU A 105 0.35 -13.07 10.54
C LEU A 105 1.52 -12.14 10.92
N ARG A 106 1.69 -11.79 12.19
CA ARG A 106 2.86 -10.99 12.64
C ARG A 106 4.17 -11.75 12.48
N GLN A 107 4.15 -13.06 12.72
CA GLN A 107 5.29 -13.92 12.50
C GLN A 107 5.60 -14.06 11.00
N GLN A 108 4.58 -14.14 10.15
CA GLN A 108 4.75 -14.18 8.69
C GLN A 108 5.25 -12.86 8.11
N PHE A 109 4.81 -11.73 8.66
CA PHE A 109 5.19 -10.38 8.24
C PHE A 109 5.93 -9.67 9.38
N PRO A 110 7.15 -10.09 9.75
CA PRO A 110 7.86 -9.47 10.87
C PRO A 110 8.31 -8.05 10.54
N LEU A 111 8.56 -7.26 11.58
CA LEU A 111 9.34 -6.03 11.48
C LEU A 111 10.78 -6.39 11.06
N THR A 112 11.25 -5.79 9.97
CA THR A 112 12.56 -6.03 9.38
C THR A 112 13.28 -4.72 9.12
N SER A 113 14.60 -4.73 9.30
CA SER A 113 15.48 -3.61 8.92
C SER A 113 15.96 -3.78 7.48
N LEU A 114 15.91 -2.70 6.70
CA LEU A 114 16.47 -2.58 5.36
C LEU A 114 17.91 -2.06 5.36
N SER A 115 18.49 -1.77 6.53
CA SER A 115 19.85 -1.21 6.64
C SER A 115 20.92 -2.04 5.93
N ASN A 116 20.80 -3.37 5.93
CA ASN A 116 21.74 -4.27 5.23
C ASN A 116 21.46 -4.41 3.72
N ARG A 117 20.31 -3.90 3.23
CA ARG A 117 19.89 -4.01 1.83
C ARG A 117 20.17 -2.73 1.04
N LEU A 118 20.07 -1.59 1.71
CA LEU A 118 20.43 -0.29 1.14
C LEU A 118 21.93 -0.10 1.34
N PRO A 119 22.72 0.20 0.29
CA PRO A 119 24.11 0.53 0.49
C PRO A 119 24.24 1.77 1.37
N ASN A 120 25.39 1.92 2.01
CA ASN A 120 25.73 3.19 2.65
C ASN A 120 25.77 4.25 1.57
N PHE A 121 24.70 5.04 1.49
CA PHE A 121 24.64 6.17 0.58
C PHE A 121 25.75 7.13 0.96
N VAL A 122 26.72 7.29 0.05
CA VAL A 122 27.52 8.50 0.02
C VAL A 122 26.62 9.51 -0.69
N PRO A 123 26.11 10.54 0.00
CA PRO A 123 25.41 11.61 -0.70
C PRO A 123 26.37 12.10 -1.78
N ILE A 124 26.00 11.98 -3.05
CA ILE A 124 26.68 12.76 -4.08
C ILE A 124 26.56 14.19 -3.58
N GLU A 125 27.71 14.85 -3.39
CA GLU A 125 27.74 16.27 -3.08
C GLU A 125 26.98 16.95 -4.22
N SER A 126 25.69 17.19 -3.98
CA SER A 126 24.89 18.04 -4.85
C SER A 126 25.71 19.30 -4.98
N PRO A 127 25.95 19.83 -6.19
CA PRO A 127 26.68 21.08 -6.36
C PRO A 127 26.09 22.06 -5.33
N GLU A 128 26.95 22.61 -4.47
CA GLU A 128 26.62 23.34 -3.21
C GLU A 128 25.64 24.53 -3.41
N THR A 129 25.17 24.73 -4.63
CA THR A 129 24.32 25.80 -5.14
C THR A 129 22.93 25.37 -5.57
N VAL A 130 22.51 24.10 -5.39
CA VAL A 130 21.07 23.77 -5.51
C VAL A 130 20.36 24.41 -4.31
N SER A 131 20.01 25.68 -4.51
CA SER A 131 19.19 26.53 -3.66
C SER A 131 18.22 25.69 -2.83
N ASP A 132 18.15 25.96 -1.52
CA ASP A 132 17.17 25.40 -0.57
C ASP A 132 15.71 25.43 -1.07
N ARG A 133 15.45 26.18 -2.16
CA ARG A 133 14.17 26.25 -2.84
C ARG A 133 14.24 25.53 -4.19
N LEU A 134 13.57 24.39 -4.26
CA LEU A 134 13.14 23.77 -5.52
C LEU A 134 12.35 24.80 -6.36
N PRO A 135 12.49 24.79 -7.69
CA PRO A 135 11.60 25.54 -8.57
C PRO A 135 10.13 25.28 -8.25
N GLU A 136 9.31 26.33 -8.29
CA GLU A 136 7.88 26.26 -7.92
C GLU A 136 7.14 25.18 -8.71
N LEU A 137 7.47 25.03 -10.00
CA LEU A 137 6.89 24.00 -10.87
C LEU A 137 7.15 22.57 -10.37
N ILE A 138 8.38 22.29 -9.93
CA ILE A 138 8.77 20.97 -9.40
C ILE A 138 8.07 20.74 -8.06
N SER A 139 8.07 21.74 -7.17
CA SER A 139 7.39 21.61 -5.88
C SER A 139 5.90 21.33 -6.03
N ALA A 140 5.23 22.02 -6.96
CA ALA A 140 3.82 21.81 -7.26
C ALA A 140 3.54 20.42 -7.87
N ARG A 141 4.47 19.88 -8.67
CA ARG A 141 4.37 18.51 -9.18
C ARG A 141 4.52 17.48 -8.06
N LEU A 142 5.53 17.61 -7.20
CA LEU A 142 5.74 16.73 -6.05
C LEU A 142 4.53 16.75 -5.11
N GLU A 143 3.95 17.92 -4.86
CA GLU A 143 2.75 18.06 -4.04
C GLU A 143 1.54 17.35 -4.66
N ARG A 144 1.35 17.45 -5.99
CA ARG A 144 0.30 16.69 -6.69
C ARG A 144 0.50 15.18 -6.56
N GLN A 145 1.75 14.69 -6.70
CA GLN A 145 2.07 13.28 -6.51
C GLN A 145 1.78 12.84 -5.07
N GLU A 146 2.19 13.62 -4.07
CA GLU A 146 1.92 13.33 -2.65
C GLU A 146 0.42 13.32 -2.33
N ASN A 147 -0.33 14.28 -2.86
CA ASN A 147 -1.78 14.36 -2.67
C ASN A 147 -2.50 13.19 -3.36
N HIS A 148 -2.07 12.80 -4.56
CA HIS A 148 -2.60 11.60 -5.23
C HIS A 148 -2.47 10.36 -4.33
N TRP A 149 -1.33 10.20 -3.66
CA TRP A 149 -1.13 9.09 -2.72
C TRP A 149 -1.97 9.22 -1.45
N LYS A 150 -2.08 10.43 -0.88
CA LYS A 150 -2.91 10.70 0.30
C LYS A 150 -4.40 10.46 0.02
N GLU A 151 -4.86 10.76 -1.19
CA GLU A 151 -6.22 10.47 -1.63
C GLU A 151 -6.43 8.97 -1.84
N LYS A 152 -5.47 8.28 -2.47
CA LYS A 152 -5.52 6.81 -2.64
C LYS A 152 -5.50 6.09 -1.28
N SER A 153 -4.78 6.61 -0.29
CA SER A 153 -4.71 6.05 1.07
C SER A 153 -5.96 6.30 1.93
N ILE A 154 -6.96 7.05 1.45
CA ILE A 154 -8.27 7.12 2.13
C ILE A 154 -8.92 5.74 2.16
N TYR A 155 -8.61 4.90 1.16
CA TYR A 155 -8.96 3.49 1.18
C TYR A 155 -7.97 2.69 2.02
N VAL A 156 -8.46 1.64 2.69
CA VAL A 156 -7.65 0.75 3.53
C VAL A 156 -6.61 0.03 2.65
N GLY A 157 -5.42 0.64 2.57
CA GLY A 157 -4.30 0.13 1.81
C GLY A 157 -3.59 -1.03 2.48
N ARG A 158 -2.83 -1.81 1.72
CA ARG A 158 -1.95 -2.88 2.20
C ARG A 158 -0.96 -2.36 3.23
N GLY A 159 -0.36 -1.19 2.99
CA GLY A 159 0.53 -0.51 3.95
C GLY A 159 -0.15 -0.26 5.30
N ASP A 160 -1.37 0.27 5.29
CA ASP A 160 -2.13 0.54 6.51
C ASP A 160 -2.52 -0.74 7.27
N VAL A 161 -2.85 -1.82 6.56
CA VAL A 161 -3.17 -3.09 7.20
C VAL A 161 -1.92 -3.71 7.82
N LEU A 162 -0.76 -3.63 7.16
CA LEU A 162 0.54 -4.06 7.69
C LEU A 162 0.94 -3.22 8.91
N HIS A 163 0.78 -1.90 8.86
CA HIS A 163 1.00 -1.02 10.00
C HIS A 163 0.14 -1.43 11.20
N ARG A 164 -1.18 -1.49 10.99
CA ARG A 164 -2.14 -1.89 12.01
C ARG A 164 -1.92 -3.32 12.52
N LEU A 165 -1.30 -4.20 11.75
CA LEU A 165 -0.97 -5.56 12.21
C LEU A 165 0.01 -5.50 13.38
N HIS A 166 0.97 -4.57 13.37
CA HIS A 166 2.02 -4.44 14.39
C HIS A 166 1.75 -3.38 15.45
N GLU A 167 0.74 -2.54 15.24
CA GLU A 167 0.29 -1.61 16.25
C GLU A 167 -0.29 -2.33 17.48
N ARG A 168 0.47 -2.30 18.59
CA ARG A 168 0.13 -3.01 19.84
C ARG A 168 -1.24 -2.64 20.40
N TRP A 169 -1.73 -1.41 20.21
CA TRP A 169 -3.05 -0.98 20.69
C TRP A 169 -4.21 -1.71 20.01
N ARG A 170 -3.99 -2.28 18.81
CA ARG A 170 -4.99 -3.10 18.13
C ARG A 170 -5.28 -4.39 18.89
N ASP A 171 -4.29 -5.00 19.53
CA ASP A 171 -4.55 -6.16 20.42
C ASP A 171 -5.54 -5.78 21.50
N TRP A 172 -5.36 -4.61 22.10
CA TRP A 172 -6.26 -4.10 23.15
C TRP A 172 -7.66 -3.83 22.62
N PHE A 173 -7.79 -3.36 21.38
CA PHE A 173 -9.09 -3.14 20.74
C PHE A 173 -9.80 -4.45 20.36
N ILE A 174 -9.07 -5.44 19.84
CA ILE A 174 -9.61 -6.74 19.43
C ILE A 174 -10.09 -7.54 20.65
N VAL A 175 -9.32 -7.50 21.74
CA VAL A 175 -9.69 -8.19 22.98
C VAL A 175 -10.64 -7.37 23.85
N ALA A 176 -10.89 -6.09 23.55
CA ALA A 176 -11.78 -5.26 24.37
C ALA A 176 -13.19 -5.88 24.44
N PRO A 177 -13.70 -6.23 25.64
CA PRO A 177 -15.03 -6.82 25.76
C PRO A 177 -16.11 -5.90 25.17
N GLY A 178 -16.75 -6.37 24.09
CA GLY A 178 -17.83 -5.66 23.41
C GLY A 178 -17.43 -4.43 22.59
N PHE A 179 -16.15 -4.09 22.51
CA PHE A 179 -15.60 -3.28 21.42
C PHE A 179 -14.84 -4.23 20.48
N GLY A 180 -14.36 -3.76 19.32
CA GLY A 180 -13.50 -4.60 18.48
C GLY A 180 -14.14 -5.23 17.23
N TYR A 181 -13.33 -6.08 16.59
CA TYR A 181 -13.54 -6.75 15.30
C TYR A 181 -14.90 -7.47 15.17
N LEU A 182 -15.46 -7.96 16.28
CA LEU A 182 -16.76 -8.65 16.28
C LEU A 182 -17.97 -7.75 15.99
N ARG A 183 -17.85 -6.42 16.12
CA ARG A 183 -18.88 -5.49 15.62
C ARG A 183 -18.83 -5.33 14.11
N MET A 184 -17.67 -5.56 13.51
CA MET A 184 -17.50 -5.45 12.07
C MET A 184 -17.90 -6.73 11.33
N GLY A 185 -18.34 -7.78 12.03
CA GLY A 185 -18.71 -9.04 11.42
C GLY A 185 -17.49 -9.86 10.97
N PRO A 186 -17.59 -11.20 10.98
CA PRO A 186 -16.55 -12.05 10.42
C PRO A 186 -16.40 -11.75 8.92
N GLY A 187 -15.23 -11.22 8.54
CA GLY A 187 -14.84 -11.04 7.14
C GLY A 187 -14.85 -9.61 6.61
N SER A 188 -15.35 -8.61 7.35
CA SER A 188 -15.46 -7.27 6.75
C SER A 188 -14.14 -6.50 6.68
N PHE A 189 -13.15 -6.74 7.54
CA PHE A 189 -11.88 -5.97 7.54
C PHE A 189 -10.67 -6.77 8.09
N GLY A 190 -10.75 -8.10 8.09
CA GLY A 190 -9.65 -8.92 8.58
C GLY A 190 -8.49 -8.91 7.58
N PRO A 191 -7.24 -8.70 8.01
CA PRO A 191 -6.09 -8.94 7.15
C PRO A 191 -6.20 -10.38 6.65
N ASN A 192 -6.27 -10.59 5.34
CA ASN A 192 -6.07 -11.91 4.75
C ASN A 192 -4.64 -11.97 4.20
N THR A 193 -4.08 -13.16 4.13
CA THR A 193 -2.69 -13.35 3.72
C THR A 193 -2.46 -12.88 2.28
N GLU A 194 -3.39 -13.17 1.37
CA GLU A 194 -3.32 -12.76 -0.05
C GLU A 194 -3.19 -11.24 -0.23
N PHE A 195 -3.97 -10.46 0.53
CA PHE A 195 -3.93 -9.00 0.53
C PHE A 195 -2.63 -8.47 1.14
N LEU A 196 -2.12 -9.09 2.21
CA LEU A 196 -0.86 -8.70 2.85
C LEU A 196 0.37 -9.08 2.03
N GLU A 197 0.32 -10.17 1.29
CA GLU A 197 1.34 -10.52 0.30
C GLU A 197 1.31 -9.47 -0.81
N GLY A 198 0.12 -9.13 -1.32
CA GLY A 198 -0.07 -8.20 -2.43
C GLY A 198 0.47 -8.79 -3.75
N PRO A 199 0.15 -8.17 -4.90
CA PRO A 199 0.61 -8.68 -6.18
C PRO A 199 2.14 -8.73 -6.22
N GLN A 200 2.69 -9.83 -6.69
CA GLN A 200 4.10 -9.88 -7.09
C GLN A 200 4.17 -9.27 -8.48
N ALA A 201 4.90 -8.17 -8.63
CA ALA A 201 5.17 -7.65 -9.97
C ALA A 201 5.89 -8.77 -10.76
N ALA A 202 5.37 -9.16 -11.91
CA ALA A 202 6.08 -10.04 -12.83
C ALA A 202 7.18 -9.25 -13.56
N SER A 203 8.21 -9.93 -14.07
CA SER A 203 9.10 -9.29 -15.04
C SER A 203 8.32 -9.09 -16.33
N ILE A 204 8.22 -7.85 -16.79
CA ILE A 204 7.52 -7.51 -18.02
C ILE A 204 8.59 -7.18 -19.05
N ALA A 205 8.68 -8.01 -20.08
CA ALA A 205 9.55 -7.74 -21.21
C ALA A 205 9.08 -6.49 -21.95
N LEU A 206 10.02 -5.63 -22.32
CA LEU A 206 9.78 -4.56 -23.27
C LEU A 206 9.74 -5.15 -24.69
N PRO A 207 8.99 -4.53 -25.62
CA PRO A 207 9.02 -4.96 -27.01
C PRO A 207 10.44 -4.79 -27.57
N ILE A 208 11.12 -5.90 -27.81
CA ILE A 208 12.46 -5.91 -28.40
C ILE A 208 12.34 -5.36 -29.82
N ILE A 209 13.13 -4.35 -30.15
CA ILE A 209 13.33 -3.96 -31.55
C ILE A 209 14.13 -5.09 -32.19
N THR A 210 13.45 -6.04 -32.82
CA THR A 210 14.10 -6.92 -33.79
C THR A 210 14.60 -5.99 -34.89
N GLN A 211 15.92 -5.91 -35.10
CA GLN A 211 16.46 -5.13 -36.21
C GLN A 211 15.89 -5.72 -37.49
N VAL A 212 14.92 -5.02 -38.08
CA VAL A 212 14.30 -5.37 -39.35
C VAL A 212 15.42 -5.59 -40.35
N LYS A 213 15.61 -6.84 -40.75
CA LYS A 213 16.47 -7.14 -41.88
C LYS A 213 15.68 -6.72 -43.11
N ALA A 214 15.85 -5.45 -43.51
CA ALA A 214 15.17 -4.79 -44.62
C ALA A 214 14.60 -5.79 -45.63
N SER A 215 13.32 -6.13 -45.45
CA SER A 215 12.64 -7.01 -46.39
C SER A 215 12.54 -6.23 -47.70
N PRO A 216 13.00 -6.78 -48.83
CA PRO A 216 13.05 -6.05 -50.09
C PRO A 216 11.66 -5.49 -50.41
N GLU A 217 11.62 -4.16 -50.40
CA GLU A 217 10.42 -3.34 -50.55
C GLU A 217 9.64 -3.76 -51.81
N PRO A 218 8.37 -4.20 -51.70
CA PRO A 218 7.55 -4.41 -52.87
C PRO A 218 7.33 -3.05 -53.55
N GLU A 219 7.67 -2.95 -54.84
CA GLU A 219 7.54 -1.76 -55.70
C GLU A 219 6.09 -1.28 -55.86
N HIS A 220 5.44 -0.87 -54.79
CA HIS A 220 4.08 -0.33 -54.81
C HIS A 220 4.06 1.19 -54.93
N PRO A 221 3.14 1.74 -55.74
CA PRO A 221 3.18 3.13 -56.15
C PRO A 221 2.76 4.07 -55.00
N GLU A 222 3.68 4.94 -54.60
CA GLU A 222 3.45 6.33 -54.14
C GLU A 222 2.25 6.53 -53.18
N SER A 223 2.08 5.62 -52.22
CA SER A 223 1.13 5.80 -51.12
C SER A 223 1.64 6.90 -50.19
N ALA A 224 0.88 7.98 -50.05
CA ALA A 224 1.20 9.11 -49.17
C ALA A 224 1.70 8.63 -47.80
N GLU A 225 2.93 8.99 -47.45
CA GLU A 225 3.53 8.66 -46.16
C GLU A 225 2.56 9.02 -45.03
N PRO A 226 2.22 8.06 -44.14
CA PRO A 226 1.38 8.35 -42.99
C PRO A 226 2.08 9.41 -42.13
N LYS A 227 1.47 10.59 -42.01
CA LYS A 227 1.95 11.65 -41.13
C LYS A 227 1.68 11.27 -39.68
N PHE A 228 2.62 10.59 -39.05
CA PHE A 228 2.55 10.34 -37.61
C PHE A 228 2.61 11.66 -36.85
N GLN A 229 1.64 11.87 -35.95
CA GLN A 229 1.68 13.01 -35.04
C GLN A 229 2.73 12.75 -33.97
N GLN A 230 3.69 13.67 -33.81
CA GLN A 230 4.65 13.60 -32.72
C GLN A 230 3.94 13.65 -31.36
N PRO A 231 4.48 12.97 -30.34
CA PRO A 231 3.86 12.95 -29.03
C PRO A 231 3.95 14.36 -28.45
N THR A 232 2.85 14.83 -27.87
CA THR A 232 2.83 16.17 -27.27
C THR A 232 3.64 16.17 -25.98
N ARG A 233 4.26 17.31 -25.63
CA ARG A 233 4.98 17.45 -24.37
C ARG A 233 4.13 17.08 -23.14
N PRO A 234 2.84 17.49 -23.03
CA PRO A 234 1.96 17.02 -21.96
C PRO A 234 1.82 15.49 -21.89
N GLY A 235 1.63 14.82 -23.03
CA GLY A 235 1.53 13.35 -23.07
C GLY A 235 2.81 12.65 -22.62
N LEU A 236 3.99 13.19 -22.96
CA LEU A 236 5.27 12.67 -22.46
C LEU A 236 5.47 12.89 -20.96
N ILE A 237 5.00 14.04 -20.43
CA ILE A 237 5.00 14.32 -18.99
C ILE A 237 4.13 13.32 -18.24
N GLU A 238 2.93 13.05 -18.77
CA GLU A 238 2.00 12.09 -18.20
C GLU A 238 2.54 10.64 -18.25
N LEU A 239 3.15 10.24 -19.36
CA LEU A 239 3.83 8.94 -19.47
C LEU A 239 4.92 8.78 -18.41
N HIS A 240 5.70 9.83 -18.15
CA HIS A 240 6.70 9.82 -17.09
C HIS A 240 6.08 9.81 -15.68
N ASP A 241 5.02 10.60 -15.44
CA ASP A 241 4.31 10.62 -14.16
C ASP A 241 3.67 9.26 -13.85
N SER A 242 3.02 8.63 -14.84
CA SER A 242 2.37 7.33 -14.66
C SER A 242 3.38 6.23 -14.37
N GLY A 243 4.55 6.24 -15.05
CA GLY A 243 5.64 5.31 -14.77
C GLY A 243 6.28 5.52 -13.40
N THR A 244 6.48 6.79 -12.98
CA THR A 244 7.00 7.12 -11.65
C THR A 244 6.01 6.71 -10.56
N ALA A 245 4.73 7.01 -10.75
CA ALA A 245 3.70 6.64 -9.80
C ALA A 245 3.59 5.12 -9.65
N ASP A 246 3.66 4.39 -10.75
CA ASP A 246 3.71 2.93 -10.72
C ASP A 246 4.96 2.43 -9.97
N PHE A 247 6.16 2.88 -10.34
CA PHE A 247 7.41 2.42 -9.71
C PHE A 247 7.48 2.71 -8.19
N LEU A 248 6.86 3.80 -7.74
CA LEU A 248 6.85 4.27 -6.35
C LEU A 248 5.55 3.92 -5.60
N ASP A 249 4.72 3.02 -6.10
CA ASP A 249 3.40 2.72 -5.51
C ASP A 249 3.50 2.18 -4.06
N PRO A 250 3.10 2.97 -3.04
CA PRO A 250 3.26 2.60 -1.62
C PRO A 250 2.47 1.35 -1.24
N GLU A 251 1.36 1.10 -1.93
CA GLU A 251 0.54 -0.10 -1.73
C GLU A 251 1.33 -1.39 -1.99
N ARG A 252 2.22 -1.38 -2.99
CA ARG A 252 3.04 -2.54 -3.33
C ARG A 252 4.26 -2.68 -2.44
N MET A 253 4.82 -1.56 -1.99
CA MET A 253 6.04 -1.56 -1.20
C MET A 253 5.84 -2.13 0.20
N GLY A 254 4.66 -1.99 0.80
CA GLY A 254 4.39 -2.43 2.17
C GLY A 254 4.38 -1.24 3.12
N TYR A 255 4.76 -1.46 4.38
CA TYR A 255 4.84 -0.38 5.36
C TYR A 255 6.30 -0.13 5.76
N ALA A 256 6.70 1.13 5.79
CA ALA A 256 8.00 1.57 6.28
C ALA A 256 7.80 2.79 7.19
N GLU A 257 8.14 2.65 8.47
CA GLU A 257 8.21 3.77 9.40
C GLU A 257 9.58 4.44 9.30
N ASP A 258 10.62 3.62 9.33
CA ASP A 258 11.99 4.02 9.06
C ASP A 258 12.78 2.85 8.44
N ILE A 259 14.04 3.09 8.05
CA ILE A 259 14.94 2.08 7.47
C ILE A 259 15.11 0.82 8.34
N ASN A 260 14.91 0.90 9.66
CA ASN A 260 15.03 -0.21 10.59
C ASN A 260 13.69 -0.89 10.91
N HIS A 261 12.57 -0.26 10.56
CA HIS A 261 11.22 -0.70 10.90
C HIS A 261 10.35 -0.74 9.64
N THR A 262 10.48 -1.85 8.90
CA THR A 262 9.66 -2.12 7.71
C THR A 262 8.92 -3.44 7.82
N ILE A 263 7.72 -3.51 7.25
CA ILE A 263 6.83 -4.68 7.33
C ILE A 263 6.37 -5.02 5.92
N GLY A 264 6.59 -6.27 5.51
CA GLY A 264 6.18 -6.75 4.18
C GLY A 264 6.84 -6.00 3.03
N PHE A 265 8.06 -5.48 3.24
CA PHE A 265 8.73 -4.62 2.26
C PHE A 265 9.00 -5.34 0.93
N LYS A 266 8.57 -4.74 -0.18
CA LYS A 266 8.92 -5.14 -1.55
C LYS A 266 9.71 -4.01 -2.22
N PRO A 267 10.86 -4.29 -2.88
CA PRO A 267 11.64 -3.28 -3.59
C PRO A 267 10.83 -2.58 -4.70
N HIS A 268 11.20 -1.34 -5.03
CA HIS A 268 10.57 -0.60 -6.13
C HIS A 268 10.66 -1.38 -7.45
N ALA A 269 9.55 -1.42 -8.18
CA ALA A 269 9.46 -2.11 -9.45
C ALA A 269 8.26 -1.57 -10.23
N MET A 270 8.40 -1.50 -11.55
CA MET A 270 7.24 -1.28 -12.41
C MET A 270 6.43 -2.56 -12.54
N SER A 271 5.11 -2.41 -12.51
CA SER A 271 4.11 -3.46 -12.67
C SER A 271 3.36 -3.38 -14.00
N LYS A 272 3.53 -2.29 -14.75
CA LYS A 272 2.93 -2.09 -16.07
C LYS A 272 3.82 -1.19 -16.92
N VAL A 273 3.71 -1.32 -18.24
CA VAL A 273 4.34 -0.40 -19.19
C VAL A 273 3.67 0.97 -19.03
N PRO A 274 4.44 2.05 -18.81
CA PRO A 274 3.88 3.40 -18.78
C PRO A 274 3.24 3.74 -20.12
N ALA A 275 2.03 4.29 -20.08
CA ALA A 275 1.32 4.80 -21.25
C ALA A 275 0.93 6.26 -21.00
N ALA A 276 0.94 7.06 -22.05
CA ALA A 276 0.25 8.34 -22.04
C ALA A 276 -1.25 8.04 -22.19
N GLU A 277 -2.11 8.63 -21.37
CA GLU A 277 -3.55 8.55 -21.61
C GLU A 277 -3.84 9.45 -22.82
N SER A 278 -4.21 8.87 -23.95
CA SER A 278 -4.57 9.68 -25.11
C SER A 278 -5.97 10.23 -24.90
N ASP A 279 -6.05 11.49 -24.46
CA ASP A 279 -7.31 12.23 -24.42
C ASP A 279 -7.97 12.21 -25.82
N GLU A 280 -8.99 11.37 -25.94
CA GLU A 280 -10.10 11.46 -26.90
C GLU A 280 -9.88 11.10 -28.38
N ARG A 281 -8.69 10.68 -28.84
CA ARG A 281 -8.55 10.15 -30.22
C ARG A 281 -7.80 8.83 -30.32
N PRO A 282 -8.32 7.85 -31.10
CA PRO A 282 -7.66 6.58 -31.40
C PRO A 282 -6.56 6.79 -32.45
N THR A 283 -5.60 7.69 -32.18
CA THR A 283 -4.30 7.59 -32.86
C THR A 283 -3.54 6.49 -32.15
N GLU A 284 -2.97 5.57 -32.91
CA GLU A 284 -2.11 4.53 -32.35
C GLU A 284 -1.02 5.19 -31.48
N PRO A 285 -0.85 4.75 -30.23
CA PRO A 285 0.07 5.39 -29.31
C PRO A 285 1.51 5.15 -29.76
N TRP A 286 2.39 6.11 -29.49
CA TRP A 286 3.83 5.91 -29.60
C TRP A 286 4.25 4.70 -28.76
N THR A 287 5.11 3.86 -29.33
CA THR A 287 5.54 2.62 -28.68
C THR A 287 6.77 2.89 -27.82
N LEU A 288 6.71 2.47 -26.55
CA LEU A 288 7.87 2.50 -25.66
C LEU A 288 8.77 1.30 -25.95
N HIS A 289 9.91 1.57 -26.58
CA HIS A 289 10.88 0.53 -26.91
C HIS A 289 11.86 0.25 -25.79
N ARG A 290 12.33 1.32 -25.15
CA ARG A 290 13.37 1.23 -24.14
C ARG A 290 12.99 2.05 -22.93
N LEU A 291 13.14 1.45 -21.76
CA LEU A 291 12.94 2.10 -20.48
C LEU A 291 14.00 1.61 -19.50
N GLU A 292 14.96 2.47 -19.21
CA GLU A 292 16.11 2.14 -18.37
C GLU A 292 16.12 2.99 -17.10
N LEU A 293 16.67 2.42 -16.03
CA LEU A 293 16.88 3.13 -14.78
C LEU A 293 18.30 3.68 -14.74
N VAL A 294 18.41 4.99 -14.52
CA VAL A 294 19.67 5.68 -14.25
C VAL A 294 19.91 5.69 -12.74
N SER A 295 21.01 5.08 -12.31
CA SER A 295 21.45 5.05 -10.92
C SER A 295 22.29 6.27 -10.60
N LEU A 296 21.90 6.98 -9.54
CA LEU A 296 22.68 8.09 -8.98
C LEU A 296 23.18 7.81 -7.56
N LEU A 297 22.87 6.65 -6.99
CA LEU A 297 23.07 6.39 -5.56
C LEU A 297 23.89 5.13 -5.24
N LEU A 298 23.96 4.19 -6.19
CA LEU A 298 24.53 2.87 -5.95
C LEU A 298 25.98 2.73 -6.46
N HIS A 299 26.44 3.70 -7.25
CA HIS A 299 27.73 3.69 -7.94
C HIS A 299 28.43 5.04 -7.74
N ASP A 300 29.77 5.04 -7.82
CA ASP A 300 30.58 6.25 -7.67
C ASP A 300 30.32 7.27 -8.80
N GLU A 301 29.99 6.77 -9.99
CA GLU A 301 29.59 7.56 -11.15
C GLU A 301 28.16 7.18 -11.58
N PRO A 302 27.38 8.13 -12.17
CA PRO A 302 26.08 7.80 -12.75
C PRO A 302 26.17 6.73 -13.83
N VAL A 303 25.34 5.68 -13.70
CA VAL A 303 25.28 4.57 -14.66
C VAL A 303 23.84 4.24 -15.04
N VAL A 304 23.66 3.62 -16.19
CA VAL A 304 22.37 3.14 -16.69
C VAL A 304 22.31 1.62 -16.60
N TYR A 305 21.26 1.08 -15.99
CA TYR A 305 20.98 -0.36 -16.01
C TYR A 305 20.34 -0.74 -17.35
N VAL A 306 20.98 -1.65 -18.08
CA VAL A 306 20.54 -2.10 -19.41
C VAL A 306 19.73 -3.38 -19.26
N SER A 307 18.44 -3.34 -19.59
CA SER A 307 17.56 -4.50 -19.48
C SER A 307 16.48 -4.50 -20.58
N ASP A 308 16.16 -5.70 -21.06
CA ASP A 308 15.02 -5.94 -21.95
C ASP A 308 13.69 -6.07 -21.18
N SER A 309 13.70 -5.79 -19.88
CA SER A 309 12.51 -5.82 -19.01
C SER A 309 12.35 -4.49 -18.28
N LEU A 310 11.13 -4.21 -17.82
CA LEU A 310 10.87 -3.01 -17.03
C LEU A 310 11.74 -2.96 -15.77
N PRO A 311 12.17 -1.76 -15.32
CA PRO A 311 13.05 -1.62 -14.16
C PRO A 311 12.50 -2.22 -12.86
N ARG A 312 13.36 -2.93 -12.14
CA ARG A 312 13.08 -3.51 -10.81
C ARG A 312 14.32 -3.51 -9.93
N MET A 313 14.18 -3.01 -8.70
CA MET A 313 15.28 -2.90 -7.73
C MET A 313 15.75 -4.25 -7.17
N ASP A 314 14.93 -5.31 -7.22
CA ASP A 314 15.28 -6.65 -6.73
C ASP A 314 16.32 -7.36 -7.62
N ASN A 315 16.39 -7.00 -8.90
CA ASN A 315 17.25 -7.67 -9.88
C ASN A 315 18.50 -6.87 -10.28
N LEU A 316 18.65 -5.61 -9.87
CA LEU A 316 19.69 -4.71 -10.40
C LEU A 316 21.13 -5.16 -10.16
N ARG A 317 21.39 -6.03 -9.18
CA ARG A 317 22.75 -6.49 -8.86
C ARG A 317 23.39 -7.29 -10.00
N ASP A 318 22.56 -7.98 -10.78
CA ASP A 318 23.00 -8.88 -11.85
C ASP A 318 22.76 -8.28 -13.25
N VAL A 319 22.21 -7.06 -13.31
CA VAL A 319 21.91 -6.36 -14.57
C VAL A 319 23.16 -5.64 -15.06
N GLU A 320 23.44 -5.75 -16.35
CA GLU A 320 24.55 -5.04 -17.00
C GLU A 320 24.37 -3.53 -16.84
N THR A 321 25.47 -2.82 -16.62
CA THR A 321 25.48 -1.37 -16.52
C THR A 321 26.32 -0.77 -17.64
N ARG A 322 25.94 0.42 -18.09
CA ARG A 322 26.71 1.22 -19.04
C ARG A 322 26.85 2.66 -18.53
N PRO A 323 27.88 3.41 -18.97
CA PRO A 323 27.94 4.83 -18.71
C PRO A 323 26.78 5.58 -19.38
N LEU A 324 26.52 6.79 -18.91
CA LEU A 324 25.59 7.72 -19.56
C LEU A 324 26.08 8.05 -20.97
N ASN A 325 25.16 8.12 -21.93
CA ASN A 325 25.45 8.65 -23.25
C ASN A 325 25.46 10.19 -23.25
N ALA A 326 25.74 10.81 -24.41
CA ALA A 326 25.83 12.26 -24.53
C ALA A 326 24.51 12.98 -24.17
N PHE A 327 23.37 12.45 -24.62
CA PHE A 327 22.05 12.98 -24.30
C PHE A 327 21.77 12.87 -22.79
N GLU A 328 21.95 11.70 -22.21
CA GLU A 328 21.68 11.43 -20.79
C GLU A 328 22.54 12.30 -19.87
N SER A 329 23.82 12.47 -20.20
CA SER A 329 24.74 13.32 -19.44
C SER A 329 24.29 14.79 -19.42
N GLY A 330 23.97 15.36 -20.59
CA GLY A 330 23.50 16.74 -20.68
C GLY A 330 22.08 16.93 -20.11
N ALA A 331 21.23 15.92 -20.22
CA ALA A 331 19.90 15.94 -19.63
C ALA A 331 19.94 15.85 -18.10
N LEU A 332 20.84 15.03 -17.53
CA LEU A 332 20.98 14.87 -16.09
C LEU A 332 21.35 16.18 -15.38
N GLU A 333 22.23 16.99 -15.98
CA GLU A 333 22.58 18.32 -15.45
C GLU A 333 21.35 19.22 -15.31
N ARG A 334 20.43 19.16 -16.28
CA ARG A 334 19.16 19.92 -16.26
C ARG A 334 18.16 19.35 -15.25
N LEU A 335 18.19 18.04 -15.01
CA LEU A 335 17.38 17.39 -13.98
C LEU A 335 17.87 17.75 -12.56
N TRP A 336 19.15 18.06 -12.35
CA TRP A 336 19.61 18.50 -11.03
C TRP A 336 19.03 19.86 -10.61
N THR A 337 18.77 20.74 -11.57
CA THR A 337 18.48 22.15 -11.31
C THR A 337 17.01 22.49 -11.49
N GLU A 338 16.48 22.38 -12.71
CA GLU A 338 15.27 23.12 -13.12
C GLU A 338 14.16 22.28 -13.74
N GLN A 339 14.45 21.02 -14.10
CA GLN A 339 13.53 20.22 -14.91
C GLN A 339 13.25 18.85 -14.30
N ASP A 340 12.05 18.33 -14.54
CA ASP A 340 11.69 16.94 -14.23
C ASP A 340 11.70 16.05 -15.47
N LEU A 341 11.69 16.63 -16.67
CA LEU A 341 11.68 15.89 -17.93
C LEU A 341 12.40 16.69 -19.02
N VAL A 342 13.45 16.07 -19.58
CA VAL A 342 14.19 16.56 -20.74
C VAL A 342 13.83 15.69 -21.93
N ILE A 343 13.47 16.30 -23.06
CA ILE A 343 13.01 15.63 -24.28
C ILE A 343 13.90 16.06 -25.43
N GLU A 344 14.35 15.10 -26.23
CA GLU A 344 15.08 15.30 -27.48
C GLU A 344 14.34 14.56 -28.61
N ASN A 345 13.98 15.32 -29.65
CA ASN A 345 13.47 14.73 -30.89
C ASN A 345 14.67 14.37 -31.75
N VAL A 346 14.83 13.08 -32.05
CA VAL A 346 15.89 12.56 -32.90
C VAL A 346 15.44 12.68 -34.36
N THR A 347 15.07 13.88 -34.80
CA THR A 347 14.68 14.12 -36.21
C THR A 347 15.89 14.50 -37.08
N ASP A 348 16.92 15.07 -36.46
CA ASP A 348 18.03 15.74 -37.15
C ASP A 348 19.42 15.31 -36.64
N ALA A 349 19.47 14.36 -35.70
CA ALA A 349 20.73 13.90 -35.12
C ALA A 349 21.50 13.06 -36.13
N GLU A 350 22.83 13.21 -36.11
CA GLU A 350 23.81 12.72 -37.08
C GLU A 350 23.40 11.44 -37.83
N PRO A 351 23.63 11.38 -39.16
CA PRO A 351 23.32 10.22 -39.97
C PRO A 351 23.83 8.97 -39.25
N SER A 352 22.88 8.16 -38.77
CA SER A 352 23.21 6.90 -38.12
C SER A 352 24.12 6.15 -39.10
N GLN A 353 25.21 5.54 -38.61
CA GLN A 353 26.17 4.85 -39.50
C GLN A 353 25.52 3.74 -40.34
N THR A 354 24.29 3.37 -40.00
CA THR A 354 23.32 2.74 -40.90
C THR A 354 22.71 3.78 -41.84
N GLU A 355 23.33 3.93 -43.01
CA GLU A 355 22.79 4.68 -44.16
C GLU A 355 21.36 4.21 -44.45
N GLY A 356 20.36 5.10 -44.40
CA GLY A 356 19.01 4.73 -44.86
C GLY A 356 17.90 5.69 -44.54
N GLU A 357 17.51 5.83 -43.26
CA GLU A 357 16.23 6.45 -42.92
C GLU A 357 16.31 7.37 -41.70
N PRO A 358 15.65 8.56 -41.76
CA PRO A 358 15.47 9.40 -40.59
C PRO A 358 14.55 8.68 -39.60
N SER A 359 15.11 8.17 -38.49
CA SER A 359 14.31 7.54 -37.45
C SER A 359 13.52 8.60 -36.70
N ASN A 360 12.18 8.62 -36.81
CA ASN A 360 11.34 9.56 -36.06
C ASN A 360 11.24 9.13 -34.59
N ARG A 361 12.34 9.23 -33.83
CA ARG A 361 12.42 8.75 -32.45
C ARG A 361 12.38 9.90 -31.46
N VAL A 362 11.81 9.63 -30.30
CA VAL A 362 11.85 10.55 -29.16
C VAL A 362 12.65 9.90 -28.03
N ARG A 363 13.66 10.62 -27.56
CA ARG A 363 14.40 10.28 -26.35
C ARG A 363 13.99 11.22 -25.24
N MET A 364 13.81 10.69 -24.04
CA MET A 364 13.60 11.55 -22.87
C MET A 364 14.26 10.99 -21.63
N LEU A 365 14.63 11.89 -20.72
CA LEU A 365 15.17 11.56 -19.40
C LEU A 365 14.28 12.23 -18.35
N GLY A 366 13.63 11.42 -17.52
CA GLY A 366 12.68 11.86 -16.50
C GLY A 366 13.18 11.62 -15.09
N SER A 367 13.03 12.59 -14.19
CA SER A 367 13.57 12.55 -12.82
C SER A 367 12.83 11.60 -11.90
N LEU A 368 13.57 10.91 -11.01
CA LEU A 368 13.02 10.26 -9.82
C LEU A 368 13.41 11.07 -8.59
N ARG A 369 12.48 11.86 -8.07
CA ARG A 369 12.73 12.72 -6.89
C ARG A 369 12.13 12.13 -5.63
N ALA A 370 12.78 12.40 -4.50
CA ALA A 370 12.28 12.04 -3.18
C ALA A 370 11.01 12.81 -2.85
N ILE A 371 9.89 12.11 -2.65
CA ILE A 371 8.68 12.65 -2.01
C ILE A 371 8.72 12.39 -0.50
N GLU A 372 7.73 12.91 0.25
CA GLU A 372 7.61 12.73 1.71
C GLU A 372 7.81 11.25 2.14
N GLN A 373 7.19 10.30 1.43
CA GLN A 373 7.24 8.87 1.73
C GLN A 373 8.64 8.27 1.50
N CYS A 374 9.43 8.82 0.57
CA CYS A 374 10.79 8.33 0.31
C CYS A 374 11.70 8.52 1.54
N GLN A 375 11.41 9.50 2.39
CA GLN A 375 12.25 9.88 3.53
C GLN A 375 12.28 8.82 4.64
N ALA A 376 11.27 7.93 4.69
CA ALA A 376 11.25 6.83 5.65
C ALA A 376 12.46 5.89 5.44
N CYS A 377 12.83 5.63 4.18
CA CYS A 377 13.93 4.73 3.84
C CYS A 377 15.19 5.47 3.37
N HIS A 378 15.04 6.58 2.65
CA HIS A 378 16.13 7.37 2.12
C HIS A 378 16.33 8.62 2.98
N LYS A 379 17.47 8.73 3.66
CA LYS A 379 17.80 9.89 4.51
C LYS A 379 18.20 11.11 3.67
N VAL A 380 17.30 11.58 2.82
CA VAL A 380 17.50 12.72 1.93
C VAL A 380 16.37 13.74 2.09
N PRO A 381 16.61 15.02 1.79
CA PRO A 381 15.55 16.02 1.70
C PRO A 381 14.49 15.69 0.63
N ARG A 382 13.30 16.29 0.79
CA ARG A 382 12.26 16.25 -0.25
C ARG A 382 12.77 16.95 -1.52
N GLY A 383 12.51 16.34 -2.67
CA GLY A 383 12.89 16.81 -4.00
C GLY A 383 14.31 16.47 -4.44
N THR A 384 15.12 15.85 -3.56
CA THR A 384 16.43 15.30 -3.95
C THR A 384 16.28 14.33 -5.11
N LEU A 385 17.11 14.46 -6.14
CA LEU A 385 17.14 13.58 -7.29
C LEU A 385 17.79 12.24 -6.89
N LEU A 386 16.98 11.18 -6.81
CA LEU A 386 17.41 9.83 -6.43
C LEU A 386 17.83 8.99 -7.64
N GLY A 387 17.36 9.34 -8.82
CA GLY A 387 17.57 8.60 -10.06
C GLY A 387 16.90 9.27 -11.25
N ALA A 388 16.85 8.58 -12.37
CA ALA A 388 16.05 8.98 -13.52
C ALA A 388 15.62 7.77 -14.34
N PHE A 389 14.59 7.93 -15.17
CA PHE A 389 14.24 6.99 -16.22
C PHE A 389 14.69 7.53 -17.58
N SER A 390 15.43 6.72 -18.34
CA SER A 390 15.79 6.99 -19.74
C SER A 390 14.82 6.24 -20.64
N TYR A 391 14.18 6.96 -21.56
CA TYR A 391 13.14 6.45 -22.43
C TYR A 391 13.56 6.57 -23.90
N GLU A 392 13.16 5.58 -24.70
CA GLU A 392 13.19 5.66 -26.16
C GLU A 392 11.82 5.24 -26.72
N LEU A 393 11.22 6.14 -27.50
CA LEU A 393 9.89 6.01 -28.09
C LEU A 393 9.99 6.11 -29.61
N SER A 394 9.13 5.37 -30.30
CA SER A 394 8.96 5.42 -31.76
C SER A 394 7.49 5.57 -32.16
N PRO A 395 7.21 5.94 -33.42
CA PRO A 395 5.86 5.94 -33.95
C PRO A 395 5.30 4.51 -33.98
N PRO A 396 3.98 4.37 -33.91
CA PRO A 396 3.34 3.06 -34.06
C PRO A 396 3.65 2.45 -35.43
N GLY A 397 3.89 1.14 -35.47
CA GLY A 397 4.17 0.39 -36.71
C GLY A 397 5.65 0.20 -37.04
N GLU A 398 6.59 0.78 -36.30
CA GLU A 398 8.02 0.43 -36.40
C GLU A 398 8.41 -0.82 -35.59
N SER A 399 7.51 -1.39 -34.79
CA SER A 399 7.71 -2.68 -34.11
C SER A 399 7.17 -3.82 -34.97
N GLU A 400 8.06 -4.67 -35.53
CA GLU A 400 7.67 -5.85 -36.30
C GLU A 400 6.82 -6.84 -35.48
N ASP A 401 5.78 -7.39 -36.12
CA ASP A 401 5.19 -8.70 -35.79
C ASP A 401 6.13 -9.85 -36.16
#